data_AF-A0A2S0JR43-F1
#
_entry.id   AF-A0A2S0JR43-F1
#
_cell.length_a   1.000
_cell.length_b   1.000
_cell.length_c   1.000
_cell.angle_alpha   90.00
_cell.angle_beta   90.00
_cell.angle_gamma   90.00
#
_symmetry.space_group_name_H-M   'P 1'
#
loop_
_entity.id
_entity.type
_entity.pdbx_description
1 polymer ?
#
loop_
_entity_poly.entity_id
_entity_poly.type
_entity_poly.pdbx_seq_one_letter_code
_entity_poly.pdbx_strand_id
1 'polypeptide(L)'
;MINILTGIFLLSGLIAAIFLLLAIFNFIKLDKIKAVKMLKFTGISIVIFILSFIAVGELGTTRKEKQDEKPVAKIETLGDVTWQDKVKEIAAINNTPTEKFDTIVAYAKKYPSTKAEIKEFENDIIAEYKNKKYLADIKDETYLLSNIFKAYVINRHYGDEETPINDFVYGFYQNSNNVLRGIESNNSNTIKYNERQMDKALAAIESP
;
A
#
# COMPACT_ATOMS: atom_id res chain seq x y z
N MET A 1 45.83 -23.48 13.55
CA MET A 1 45.01 -23.81 12.37
C MET A 1 43.67 -23.12 12.56
N ILE A 2 43.29 -22.20 11.67
CA ILE A 2 41.95 -21.61 11.72
C ILE A 2 41.00 -22.67 11.21
N ASN A 3 40.00 -23.05 12.01
CA ASN A 3 39.00 -24.01 11.57
C ASN A 3 38.28 -23.45 10.34
N ILE A 4 38.02 -24.30 9.35
CA ILE A 4 37.36 -23.94 8.10
C ILE A 4 36.05 -23.18 8.38
N LEU A 5 35.33 -23.57 9.44
CA LEU A 5 34.13 -22.91 9.91
C LEU A 5 34.38 -21.46 10.36
N THR A 6 35.45 -21.21 11.13
CA THR A 6 35.85 -19.86 11.56
C THR A 6 36.27 -18.99 10.38
N GLY A 7 36.90 -19.58 9.37
CA GLY A 7 37.25 -18.89 8.12
C GLY A 7 36.01 -18.44 7.33
N ILE A 8 34.98 -19.29 7.25
CA ILE A 8 33.70 -18.96 6.59
C ILE A 8 32.98 -17.84 7.34
N PHE A 9 32.95 -17.89 8.68
CA PHE A 9 32.34 -16.83 9.49
C PHE A 9 33.02 -15.48 9.30
N LEU A 10 34.36 -15.44 9.33
CA LEU A 10 35.11 -14.19 9.10
C LEU A 10 34.88 -13.64 7.70
N LEU A 11 34.83 -14.49 6.68
CA LEU A 11 34.56 -14.06 5.31
C LEU A 11 33.14 -13.50 5.15
N SER A 12 32.14 -14.15 5.76
CA SER A 12 30.75 -13.68 5.74
C SER A 12 30.57 -12.33 6.45
N GLY A 13 31.23 -12.13 7.58
CA GLY A 13 31.22 -10.85 8.31
C GLY A 13 31.89 -9.72 7.52
N LEU A 14 32.97 -10.03 6.80
CA LEU A 14 33.70 -9.05 5.99
C LEU A 14 32.87 -8.63 4.76
N ILE A 15 32.18 -9.58 4.12
CA ILE A 15 31.23 -9.30 3.03
C ILE A 15 30.07 -8.42 3.55
N ALA A 16 29.48 -8.77 4.69
CA ALA A 16 28.39 -7.98 5.29
C ALA A 16 28.83 -6.56 5.63
N ALA A 17 30.05 -6.38 6.16
CA ALA A 17 30.61 -5.06 6.45
C ALA A 17 30.82 -4.22 5.18
N ILE A 18 31.30 -4.83 4.08
CA ILE A 18 31.45 -4.14 2.80
C ILE A 18 30.08 -3.69 2.26
N PHE A 19 29.06 -4.56 2.31
CA PHE A 19 27.70 -4.20 1.90
C PHE A 19 27.12 -3.06 2.74
N LEU A 20 27.37 -3.06 4.05
CA LEU A 20 26.95 -1.99 4.96
C LEU A 20 27.60 -0.65 4.58
N LEU A 21 28.92 -0.66 4.32
CA LEU A 21 29.66 0.53 3.92
C LEU A 21 29.20 1.09 2.57
N LEU A 22 28.90 0.22 1.59
CA LEU A 22 28.35 0.62 0.30
C LEU A 22 26.94 1.22 0.44
N ALA A 23 26.09 0.64 1.31
CA ALA A 23 24.77 1.18 1.60
C ALA A 23 24.86 2.58 2.24
N ILE A 24 25.78 2.77 3.19
CA ILE A 24 26.05 4.09 3.80
C ILE A 24 26.59 5.09 2.77
N PHE A 25 27.52 4.67 1.92
CA PHE A 25 28.09 5.55 0.89
C PHE A 25 27.04 5.99 -0.14
N ASN A 26 26.18 5.07 -0.59
CA ASN A 26 25.05 5.40 -1.45
C ASN A 26 24.04 6.31 -0.74
N PHE A 27 23.84 6.14 0.57
CA PHE A 27 23.00 7.01 1.38
C PHE A 27 23.53 8.45 1.47
N ILE A 28 24.85 8.63 1.64
CA ILE A 28 25.50 9.96 1.72
C ILE A 28 25.42 10.72 0.38
N LYS A 29 25.41 10.00 -0.76
CA LYS A 29 25.30 10.61 -2.10
C LYS A 29 23.88 10.98 -2.52
N LEU A 30 22.85 10.65 -1.74
CA LEU A 30 21.45 10.90 -2.10
C LEU A 30 20.99 12.29 -1.63
N ASP A 31 20.25 12.98 -2.50
CA ASP A 31 19.52 14.20 -2.12
C ASP A 31 18.67 13.95 -0.87
N LYS A 32 18.57 14.95 0.02
CA LYS A 32 17.89 14.85 1.33
C LYS A 32 16.45 14.30 1.22
N ILE A 33 15.78 14.50 0.08
CA ILE A 33 14.43 14.01 -0.20
C ILE A 33 14.41 12.50 -0.51
N LYS A 34 15.40 11.99 -1.24
CA LYS A 34 15.51 10.55 -1.58
C LYS A 34 16.02 9.72 -0.39
N ALA A 35 16.90 10.30 0.42
CA ALA A 35 17.40 9.67 1.65
C ALA A 35 16.29 9.40 2.69
N VAL A 36 15.34 10.33 2.86
CA VAL A 36 14.21 10.16 3.79
C VAL A 36 13.22 9.07 3.33
N LYS A 37 13.01 8.91 2.02
CA LYS A 37 12.18 7.82 1.47
C LYS A 37 12.83 6.45 1.72
N MET A 38 14.15 6.31 1.51
CA MET A 38 14.85 5.04 1.78
C MET A 38 14.96 4.69 3.27
N LEU A 39 15.06 5.68 4.18
CA LEU A 39 15.14 5.41 5.62
C LEU A 39 13.91 4.66 6.17
N LYS A 40 12.74 4.85 5.56
CA LYS A 40 11.51 4.09 5.90
C LYS A 40 11.59 2.61 5.49
N PHE A 41 12.43 2.26 4.52
CA PHE A 41 12.58 0.88 4.02
C PHE A 41 13.72 0.12 4.72
N THR A 42 14.86 0.77 5.02
CA THR A 42 16.00 0.07 5.64
C THR A 42 15.81 -0.22 7.13
N GLY A 43 15.04 0.60 7.86
CA GLY A 43 14.73 0.36 9.27
C GLY A 43 13.91 -0.92 9.51
N ILE A 44 13.12 -1.34 8.52
CA ILE A 44 12.28 -2.55 8.60
C ILE A 44 13.15 -3.82 8.47
N SER A 45 14.19 -3.82 7.62
CA SER A 45 15.08 -4.98 7.47
C SER A 45 15.93 -5.29 8.70
N ILE A 46 16.34 -4.29 9.48
CA ILE A 46 17.14 -4.49 10.71
C ILE A 46 16.29 -5.13 11.81
N VAL A 47 15.02 -4.72 11.94
CA VAL A 47 14.07 -5.31 12.91
C VAL A 47 13.73 -6.76 12.56
N ILE A 48 13.57 -7.07 11.27
CA ILE A 48 13.36 -8.45 10.79
C ILE A 48 14.60 -9.32 11.06
N PHE A 49 15.81 -8.79 10.89
CA PHE A 49 17.05 -9.54 11.13
C PHE A 49 17.27 -9.85 12.62
N ILE A 50 16.88 -8.95 13.53
CA ILE A 50 16.95 -9.17 14.98
C ILE A 50 15.90 -10.19 15.44
N LEU A 51 14.70 -10.19 14.85
CA LEU A 51 13.65 -11.18 15.16
C LEU A 51 14.02 -12.60 14.70
N SER A 52 14.78 -12.75 13.61
CA SER A 52 15.26 -14.07 13.16
C SER A 52 16.30 -14.72 14.08
N PHE A 53 16.93 -13.99 15.01
CA PHE A 53 17.81 -14.59 16.02
C PHE A 53 17.07 -15.11 17.27
N ILE A 54 15.80 -14.73 17.47
CA ILE A 54 14.99 -15.20 18.61
C ILE A 54 14.29 -16.55 18.29
N ALA A 55 14.16 -16.91 17.02
CA ALA A 55 13.51 -18.15 16.57
C ALA A 55 14.47 -19.35 16.38
N VAL A 56 15.60 -19.39 17.10
CA VAL A 56 16.46 -20.58 17.20
C VAL A 56 16.40 -21.11 18.63
N GLY A 57 15.24 -21.66 18.99
CA GLY A 57 15.02 -22.16 20.34
C GLY A 57 13.64 -22.76 20.51
N GLU A 58 13.28 -23.73 19.66
CA GLU A 58 12.36 -24.85 19.95
C GLU A 58 11.84 -25.43 18.62
N LEU A 59 12.66 -26.31 18.04
CA LEU A 59 12.21 -27.19 16.96
C LEU A 59 11.80 -28.52 17.58
N GLY A 60 10.53 -28.62 17.98
CA GLY A 60 9.91 -29.81 18.51
C GLY A 60 8.70 -30.24 17.69
N THR A 61 8.87 -31.34 16.96
CA THR A 61 7.83 -32.26 16.46
C THR A 61 7.18 -31.98 15.10
N THR A 62 7.60 -32.81 14.14
CA THR A 62 6.91 -33.14 12.88
C THR A 62 5.66 -34.00 13.12
N ARG A 63 4.57 -33.73 12.39
CA ARG A 63 3.57 -34.77 12.05
C ARG A 63 2.90 -34.45 10.70
N LYS A 64 2.89 -35.48 9.83
CA LYS A 64 2.40 -35.49 8.45
C LYS A 64 0.88 -35.34 8.32
N GLU A 65 0.48 -34.81 7.17
CA GLU A 65 -0.87 -34.77 6.60
C GLU A 65 -1.60 -36.11 6.61
N LYS A 66 -2.94 -36.03 6.70
CA LYS A 66 -3.84 -36.96 6.00
C LYS A 66 -5.04 -36.20 5.44
N GLN A 67 -5.15 -36.29 4.12
CA GLN A 67 -6.26 -35.89 3.27
C GLN A 67 -7.40 -36.92 3.45
N ASP A 68 -8.61 -36.44 3.71
CA ASP A 68 -9.85 -37.21 3.56
C ASP A 68 -10.88 -36.33 2.84
N GLU A 69 -11.27 -36.76 1.63
CA GLU A 69 -12.33 -36.16 0.81
C GLU A 69 -13.69 -36.81 1.10
N LYS A 70 -14.71 -35.99 1.42
CA LYS A 70 -16.09 -35.95 0.89
C LYS A 70 -17.07 -35.34 1.92
N PRO A 71 -18.26 -34.83 1.52
CA PRO A 71 -18.75 -34.50 0.18
C PRO A 71 -19.12 -33.00 0.03
N VAL A 72 -19.22 -32.58 -1.24
CA VAL A 72 -19.70 -31.26 -1.68
C VAL A 72 -21.08 -30.96 -1.07
N ALA A 73 -21.12 -30.08 -0.08
CA ALA A 73 -22.33 -29.45 0.40
C ALA A 73 -22.55 -28.16 -0.39
N LYS A 74 -23.58 -28.22 -1.25
CA LYS A 74 -24.45 -27.12 -1.72
C LYS A 74 -23.84 -25.71 -1.67
N ILE A 75 -23.42 -25.23 -2.84
CA ILE A 75 -23.23 -23.79 -3.09
C ILE A 75 -24.62 -23.15 -2.94
N GLU A 76 -24.91 -22.65 -1.74
CA GLU A 76 -25.91 -21.61 -1.58
C GLU A 76 -25.33 -20.36 -2.24
N THR A 77 -25.99 -19.91 -3.29
CA THR A 77 -25.70 -18.68 -4.02
C THR A 77 -25.88 -17.50 -3.06
N LEU A 78 -24.81 -17.17 -2.32
CA LEU A 78 -24.61 -15.84 -1.75
C LEU A 78 -24.53 -14.88 -2.93
N GLY A 79 -25.48 -13.94 -3.00
CA GLY A 79 -25.60 -12.98 -4.08
C GLY A 79 -24.28 -12.24 -4.32
N ASP A 80 -24.10 -11.84 -5.58
CA ASP A 80 -22.94 -11.12 -6.11
C ASP A 80 -22.73 -9.79 -5.35
N VAL A 81 -22.04 -9.83 -4.20
CA VAL A 81 -21.78 -8.64 -3.37
C VAL A 81 -20.80 -7.76 -4.13
N THR A 82 -21.28 -6.60 -4.57
CA THR A 82 -20.45 -5.64 -5.31
C THR A 82 -19.48 -4.93 -4.36
N TRP A 83 -18.38 -4.36 -4.89
CA TRP A 83 -17.46 -3.58 -4.06
C TRP A 83 -18.15 -2.36 -3.44
N GLN A 84 -19.14 -1.80 -4.15
CA GLN A 84 -19.98 -0.69 -3.69
C GLN A 84 -20.76 -1.08 -2.45
N ASP A 85 -21.32 -2.29 -2.41
CA ASP A 85 -22.04 -2.80 -1.24
C ASP A 85 -21.09 -2.96 -0.06
N LYS A 86 -19.85 -3.42 -0.31
CA LYS A 86 -18.84 -3.51 0.75
C LYS A 86 -18.42 -2.16 1.29
N VAL A 87 -18.28 -1.14 0.44
CA VAL A 87 -18.00 0.23 0.87
C VAL A 87 -19.14 0.78 1.74
N LYS A 88 -20.39 0.60 1.34
CA LYS A 88 -21.57 1.01 2.12
C LYS A 88 -21.63 0.30 3.47
N GLU A 89 -21.35 -1.00 3.49
CA GLU A 89 -21.26 -1.78 4.74
C GLU A 89 -20.22 -1.16 5.68
N ILE A 90 -19.01 -0.90 5.20
CA ILE A 90 -17.93 -0.32 6.01
C ILE A 90 -18.29 1.09 6.51
N ALA A 91 -18.91 1.90 5.65
CA ALA A 91 -19.35 3.25 6.02
C ALA A 91 -20.43 3.22 7.11
N ALA A 92 -21.33 2.23 7.10
CA ALA A 92 -22.44 2.10 8.04
C ALA A 92 -22.02 1.56 9.43
N ILE A 93 -20.86 0.90 9.54
CA ILE A 93 -20.37 0.40 10.83
C ILE A 93 -20.01 1.58 11.74
N ASN A 94 -20.36 1.49 13.03
CA ASN A 94 -20.02 2.48 14.04
C ASN A 94 -18.55 2.36 14.50
N ASN A 95 -17.63 2.56 13.57
CA ASN A 95 -16.18 2.55 13.78
C ASN A 95 -15.59 3.96 13.62
N THR A 96 -14.39 4.16 14.14
CA THR A 96 -13.63 5.40 13.90
C THR A 96 -13.24 5.52 12.42
N PRO A 97 -13.01 6.74 11.91
CA PRO A 97 -12.56 6.92 10.52
C PRO A 97 -11.26 6.18 10.18
N THR A 98 -10.36 6.00 11.17
CA THR A 98 -9.13 5.23 10.97
C THR A 98 -9.42 3.73 10.84
N GLU A 99 -10.29 3.16 11.65
CA GLU A 99 -10.69 1.75 11.52
C GLU A 99 -11.45 1.49 10.22
N LYS A 100 -12.29 2.43 9.76
CA LYS A 100 -12.95 2.34 8.45
C LYS A 100 -11.93 2.35 7.31
N PHE A 101 -10.95 3.26 7.39
CA PHE A 101 -9.84 3.30 6.45
C PHE A 101 -9.05 1.98 6.42
N ASP A 102 -8.66 1.45 7.58
CA ASP A 102 -7.92 0.19 7.68
C ASP A 102 -8.73 -0.97 7.09
N THR A 103 -10.04 -0.99 7.34
CA THR A 103 -10.96 -2.00 6.82
C THR A 103 -11.08 -1.93 5.30
N ILE A 104 -11.26 -0.73 4.72
CA ILE A 104 -11.39 -0.60 3.26
C ILE A 104 -10.07 -0.92 2.55
N VAL A 105 -8.93 -0.54 3.12
CA VAL A 105 -7.61 -0.88 2.57
C VAL A 105 -7.37 -2.39 2.63
N ALA A 106 -7.71 -3.05 3.74
CA ALA A 106 -7.60 -4.50 3.87
C ALA A 106 -8.47 -5.25 2.84
N TYR A 107 -9.66 -4.72 2.54
CA TYR A 107 -10.53 -5.23 1.49
C TYR A 107 -9.92 -4.97 0.09
N ALA A 108 -9.56 -3.72 -0.23
CA ALA A 108 -8.99 -3.31 -1.52
C ALA A 108 -7.70 -4.09 -1.88
N LYS A 109 -6.90 -4.45 -0.87
CA LYS A 109 -5.69 -5.26 -1.03
C LYS A 109 -5.97 -6.65 -1.61
N LYS A 110 -7.13 -7.24 -1.30
CA LYS A 110 -7.52 -8.60 -1.71
C LYS A 110 -8.49 -8.59 -2.89
N TYR A 111 -8.95 -7.41 -3.32
CA TYR A 111 -9.96 -7.26 -4.35
C TYR A 111 -9.47 -7.75 -5.73
N PRO A 112 -10.17 -8.69 -6.38
CA PRO A 112 -9.73 -9.25 -7.66
C PRO A 112 -10.15 -8.34 -8.83
N SER A 113 -9.41 -7.25 -9.04
CA SER A 113 -9.70 -6.30 -10.12
C SER A 113 -9.27 -6.80 -11.50
N THR A 114 -10.04 -6.41 -12.53
CA THR A 114 -9.70 -6.64 -13.94
C THR A 114 -9.04 -5.42 -14.57
N LYS A 115 -8.30 -5.57 -15.68
CA LYS A 115 -7.72 -4.41 -16.40
C LYS A 115 -8.77 -3.40 -16.86
N ALA A 116 -9.95 -3.86 -17.27
CA ALA A 116 -11.05 -2.99 -17.68
C ALA A 116 -11.56 -2.15 -16.51
N GLU A 117 -11.73 -2.77 -15.35
CA GLU A 117 -12.16 -2.09 -14.12
C GLU A 117 -11.09 -1.13 -13.59
N ILE A 118 -9.80 -1.47 -13.67
CA ILE A 118 -8.72 -0.52 -13.38
C ILE A 118 -8.88 0.73 -14.25
N LYS A 119 -9.14 0.56 -15.55
CA LYS A 119 -9.31 1.70 -16.45
C LYS A 119 -10.55 2.53 -16.13
N GLU A 120 -11.64 1.89 -15.75
CA GLU A 120 -12.84 2.57 -15.25
C GLU A 120 -12.52 3.40 -14.00
N PHE A 121 -11.84 2.81 -13.02
CA PHE A 121 -11.45 3.51 -11.80
C PHE A 121 -10.52 4.70 -12.08
N GLU A 122 -9.55 4.56 -12.99
CA GLU A 122 -8.68 5.67 -13.42
C GLU A 122 -9.51 6.83 -13.96
N ASN A 123 -10.40 6.54 -14.91
CA ASN A 123 -11.25 7.54 -15.54
C ASN A 123 -12.14 8.24 -14.50
N ASP A 124 -12.71 7.46 -13.57
CA ASP A 124 -13.54 7.97 -12.49
C ASP A 124 -12.76 8.96 -11.60
N ILE A 125 -11.60 8.56 -11.06
CA ILE A 125 -10.86 9.44 -10.13
C ILE A 125 -10.30 10.69 -10.83
N ILE A 126 -9.94 10.59 -12.12
CA ILE A 126 -9.55 11.74 -12.93
C ILE A 126 -10.74 12.68 -13.10
N ALA A 127 -11.92 12.14 -13.42
CA ALA A 127 -13.14 12.95 -13.55
C ALA A 127 -13.51 13.62 -12.23
N GLU A 128 -13.46 12.91 -11.11
CA GLU A 128 -13.71 13.46 -9.77
C GLU A 128 -12.77 14.63 -9.44
N TYR A 129 -11.49 14.50 -9.79
CA TYR A 129 -10.52 15.56 -9.60
C TYR A 129 -10.73 16.76 -10.54
N LYS A 130 -10.89 16.51 -11.85
CA LYS A 130 -11.10 17.57 -12.85
C LYS A 130 -12.36 18.38 -12.58
N ASN A 131 -13.41 17.72 -12.12
CA ASN A 131 -14.67 18.35 -11.74
C ASN A 131 -14.65 18.96 -10.32
N LYS A 132 -13.52 18.90 -9.61
CA LYS A 132 -13.35 19.41 -8.24
C LYS A 132 -14.36 18.83 -7.23
N LYS A 133 -14.77 17.57 -7.44
CA LYS A 133 -15.76 16.87 -6.62
C LYS A 133 -15.14 15.97 -5.55
N TYR A 134 -13.93 15.45 -5.77
CA TYR A 134 -13.34 14.38 -4.94
C TYR A 134 -13.23 14.65 -3.43
N LEU A 135 -13.25 15.92 -3.00
CA LEU A 135 -13.30 16.35 -1.58
C LEU A 135 -14.41 17.39 -1.30
N ALA A 136 -15.44 17.47 -2.16
CA ALA A 136 -16.49 18.47 -2.06
C ALA A 136 -17.44 18.19 -0.88
N ASP A 137 -17.77 16.92 -0.63
CA ASP A 137 -18.52 16.49 0.55
C ASP A 137 -17.68 15.59 1.44
N ILE A 138 -17.01 16.21 2.41
CA ILE A 138 -16.13 15.49 3.35
C ILE A 138 -16.90 14.74 4.45
N LYS A 139 -18.22 14.95 4.55
CA LYS A 139 -19.06 14.27 5.55
C LYS A 139 -19.65 12.97 5.02
N ASP A 140 -19.67 12.79 3.70
CA ASP A 140 -20.04 11.53 3.08
C ASP A 140 -18.87 10.54 3.14
N GLU A 141 -18.83 9.77 4.21
CA GLU A 141 -17.81 8.73 4.40
C GLU A 141 -17.90 7.63 3.34
N THR A 142 -19.09 7.31 2.84
CA THR A 142 -19.26 6.28 1.79
C THR A 142 -18.55 6.74 0.51
N TYR A 143 -18.72 8.01 0.17
CA TYR A 143 -18.07 8.64 -0.97
C TYR A 143 -16.54 8.69 -0.82
N LEU A 144 -16.02 9.15 0.34
CA LEU A 144 -14.58 9.17 0.60
C LEU A 144 -13.96 7.77 0.60
N LEU A 145 -14.63 6.79 1.21
CA LEU A 145 -14.19 5.39 1.20
C LEU A 145 -14.20 4.80 -0.21
N SER A 146 -15.17 5.17 -1.06
CA SER A 146 -15.20 4.77 -2.47
C SER A 146 -13.99 5.33 -3.23
N ASN A 147 -13.67 6.60 -3.02
CA ASN A 147 -12.49 7.26 -3.61
C ASN A 147 -11.19 6.58 -3.17
N ILE A 148 -11.05 6.26 -1.88
CA ILE A 148 -9.89 5.55 -1.33
C ILE A 148 -9.79 4.13 -1.90
N PHE A 149 -10.90 3.41 -1.99
CA PHE A 149 -10.95 2.06 -2.57
C PHE A 149 -10.42 2.05 -4.00
N LYS A 150 -11.01 2.88 -4.88
CA LYS A 150 -10.61 2.98 -6.29
C LYS A 150 -9.13 3.32 -6.42
N ALA A 151 -8.68 4.37 -5.72
CA ALA A 151 -7.30 4.81 -5.77
C ALA A 151 -6.32 3.74 -5.28
N TYR A 152 -6.65 3.03 -4.20
CA TYR A 152 -5.81 1.93 -3.71
C TYR A 152 -5.73 0.78 -4.71
N VAL A 153 -6.86 0.40 -5.32
CA VAL A 153 -6.90 -0.69 -6.31
C VAL A 153 -6.06 -0.34 -7.55
N ILE A 154 -6.10 0.92 -8.02
CA ILE A 154 -5.25 1.40 -9.12
C ILE A 154 -3.76 1.39 -8.70
N ASN A 155 -3.43 1.96 -7.54
CA ASN A 155 -2.04 2.02 -7.08
C ASN A 155 -1.44 0.61 -6.89
N ARG A 156 -2.23 -0.35 -6.39
CA ARG A 156 -1.82 -1.76 -6.29
C ARG A 156 -1.57 -2.40 -7.66
N HIS A 157 -2.32 -2.00 -8.70
CA HIS A 157 -2.14 -2.53 -10.06
C HIS A 157 -0.80 -2.13 -10.65
N TYR A 158 -0.44 -0.85 -10.55
CA TYR A 158 0.84 -0.32 -11.04
C TYR A 158 2.01 -0.61 -10.10
N GLY A 159 1.75 -0.80 -8.80
CA GLY A 159 2.78 -1.07 -7.81
C GLY A 159 3.82 0.04 -7.74
N ASP A 160 5.08 -0.33 -7.92
CA ASP A 160 6.24 0.58 -7.86
C ASP A 160 6.54 1.25 -9.21
N GLU A 161 5.71 1.06 -10.24
CA GLU A 161 5.92 1.71 -11.54
C GLU A 161 5.76 3.23 -11.44
N GLU A 162 6.78 3.97 -11.90
CA GLU A 162 6.76 5.43 -12.01
C GLU A 162 6.01 5.84 -13.28
N THR A 163 4.68 5.80 -13.22
CA THR A 163 3.81 6.27 -14.31
C THR A 163 3.07 7.55 -13.90
N PRO A 164 2.75 8.44 -14.86
CA PRO A 164 1.94 9.62 -14.58
C PRO A 164 0.61 9.29 -13.87
N ILE A 165 -0.04 8.19 -14.24
CA ILE A 165 -1.27 7.76 -13.57
C ILE A 165 -1.02 7.33 -12.12
N ASN A 166 0.07 6.63 -11.82
CA ASN A 166 0.38 6.21 -10.46
C ASN A 166 0.73 7.41 -9.55
N ASP A 167 1.45 8.40 -10.08
CA ASP A 167 1.73 9.67 -9.39
C ASP A 167 0.44 10.45 -9.07
N PHE A 168 -0.47 10.52 -10.04
CA PHE A 168 -1.79 11.14 -9.87
C PHE A 168 -2.60 10.43 -8.76
N VAL A 169 -2.70 9.10 -8.87
CA VAL A 169 -3.43 8.25 -7.92
C VAL A 169 -2.87 8.39 -6.51
N TYR A 170 -1.54 8.46 -6.36
CA TYR A 170 -0.91 8.64 -5.06
C TYR A 170 -1.38 9.93 -4.38
N GLY A 171 -1.35 11.06 -5.08
CA GLY A 171 -1.85 12.34 -4.55
C GLY A 171 -3.34 12.28 -4.18
N PHE A 172 -4.15 11.70 -5.06
CA PHE A 172 -5.59 11.53 -4.85
C PHE A 172 -5.89 10.69 -3.58
N TYR A 173 -5.19 9.57 -3.42
CA TYR A 173 -5.29 8.69 -2.27
C TYR A 173 -4.84 9.37 -0.97
N GLN A 174 -3.71 10.09 -1.01
CA GLN A 174 -3.19 10.80 0.16
C GLN A 174 -4.20 11.85 0.65
N ASN A 175 -4.74 12.63 -0.27
CA ASN A 175 -5.74 13.64 0.06
C ASN A 175 -7.03 13.02 0.61
N SER A 176 -7.57 12.00 -0.06
CA SER A 176 -8.82 11.35 0.35
C SER A 176 -8.70 10.71 1.74
N ASN A 177 -7.61 9.99 2.03
CA ASN A 177 -7.43 9.36 3.34
C ASN A 177 -7.16 10.37 4.45
N ASN A 178 -6.38 11.42 4.19
CA ASN A 178 -6.07 12.43 5.20
C ASN A 178 -7.34 13.20 5.61
N VAL A 179 -8.21 13.48 4.66
CA VAL A 179 -9.50 14.13 4.92
C VAL A 179 -10.45 13.19 5.66
N LEU A 180 -10.61 11.94 5.21
CA LEU A 180 -11.44 10.94 5.91
C LEU A 180 -11.03 10.81 7.38
N ARG A 181 -9.72 10.72 7.64
CA ARG A 181 -9.17 10.51 8.98
C ARG A 181 -9.11 11.79 9.82
N GLY A 182 -9.54 12.93 9.28
CA GLY A 182 -9.50 14.22 9.95
C GLY A 182 -8.07 14.72 10.24
N ILE A 183 -7.06 14.21 9.54
CA ILE A 183 -5.65 14.63 9.66
C ILE A 183 -5.46 15.99 9.00
N GLU A 184 -6.13 16.21 7.87
CA GLU A 184 -6.07 17.46 7.10
C GLU A 184 -7.49 17.96 6.79
N SER A 185 -7.67 19.28 6.77
CA SER A 185 -8.85 19.88 6.17
C SER A 185 -8.74 19.87 4.64
N ASN A 186 -9.86 19.85 3.93
CA ASN A 186 -9.89 19.84 2.46
C ASN A 186 -9.30 21.10 1.79
N ASN A 187 -8.87 22.11 2.56
CA ASN A 187 -8.26 23.34 2.04
C ASN A 187 -6.84 23.58 2.62
N SER A 188 -6.25 22.56 3.27
CA SER A 188 -4.93 22.68 3.89
C SER A 188 -3.81 22.82 2.87
N ASN A 189 -2.64 23.28 3.32
CA ASN A 189 -1.46 23.41 2.47
C ASN A 189 -0.97 22.05 1.96
N THR A 190 -1.13 20.98 2.76
CA THR A 190 -0.81 19.61 2.40
C THR A 190 -1.68 19.15 1.23
N ILE A 191 -3.00 19.36 1.32
CA ILE A 191 -3.94 19.03 0.23
C ILE A 191 -3.54 19.76 -1.05
N LYS A 192 -3.38 21.09 -0.99
CA LYS A 192 -2.98 21.91 -2.14
C LYS A 192 -1.63 21.50 -2.73
N TYR A 193 -0.69 21.06 -1.90
CA TYR A 193 0.60 20.58 -2.37
C TYR A 193 0.46 19.30 -3.21
N ASN A 194 -0.35 18.36 -2.73
CA ASN A 194 -0.64 17.13 -3.46
C ASN A 194 -1.42 17.42 -4.74
N GLU A 195 -2.40 18.32 -4.71
CA GLU A 195 -3.14 18.77 -5.91
C GLU A 195 -2.21 19.33 -6.98
N ARG A 196 -1.20 20.13 -6.60
CA ARG A 196 -0.18 20.59 -7.57
C ARG A 196 0.64 19.45 -8.17
N GLN A 197 0.86 18.35 -7.45
CA GLN A 197 1.53 17.19 -8.05
C GLN A 197 0.56 16.42 -8.96
N MET A 198 -0.71 16.29 -8.56
CA MET A 198 -1.76 15.71 -9.39
C MET A 198 -1.95 16.50 -10.69
N ASP A 199 -1.88 17.83 -10.67
CA ASP A 199 -1.96 18.67 -11.86
C ASP A 199 -0.81 18.38 -12.84
N LYS A 200 0.42 18.22 -12.34
CA LYS A 200 1.58 17.86 -13.18
C LYS A 200 1.43 16.46 -13.78
N ALA A 201 1.01 15.51 -12.96
CA ALA A 201 0.79 14.14 -13.38
C ALA A 201 -0.32 14.07 -14.43
N LEU A 202 -1.42 14.79 -14.23
CA LEU A 202 -2.53 14.88 -15.17
C LEU A 202 -2.11 15.49 -16.51
N ALA A 203 -1.30 16.56 -16.50
CA ALA A 203 -0.76 17.14 -17.72
C ALA A 203 0.10 16.13 -18.51
N ALA A 204 0.85 15.27 -17.82
CA ALA A 204 1.63 14.20 -18.46
C ALA A 204 0.76 13.04 -18.97
N ILE A 205 -0.38 12.73 -18.33
CA ILE A 205 -1.37 11.77 -18.81
C ILE A 205 -2.04 12.27 -20.10
N GLU A 206 -2.30 13.57 -20.18
CA GLU A 206 -3.03 14.20 -21.30
C GLU A 206 -2.12 14.61 -22.47
N SER A 207 -0.80 14.56 -22.29
CA SER A 207 0.15 14.85 -23.37
C SER A 207 0.28 13.63 -24.29
N PRO A 208 -0.06 13.74 -25.58
CA PRO A 208 0.05 12.66 -26.56
C PRO A 208 1.49 12.27 -26.89
#